data_AF-A0A6A2G2X5-F1
#
_entry.id   AF-A0A6A2G2X5-F1
#
_cell.length_a   1.000
_cell.length_b   1.000
_cell.length_c   1.000
_cell.angle_alpha   90.00
_cell.angle_beta   90.00
_cell.angle_gamma   90.00
#
_symmetry.space_group_name_H-M   'P 1'
#
loop_
_entity.id
_entity.type
_entity.pdbx_description
1 polymer ?
#
loop_
_entity_poly.entity_id
_entity_poly.type
_entity_poly.pdbx_seq_one_letter_code
_entity_poly.pdbx_strand_id
1 'polypeptide(L)' 'MVTFILGFGNWANCSRGIEIDRNVIKGDERRGRSIHANAAMLLDPYLKNTCLSDLAGGSAVFYDTKVKLEKV' A
#
# COMPACT_ATOMS: atom_id res chain seq x y z
N MET A 1 8.50 -11.05 -14.36
CA MET A 1 8.73 -9.84 -13.53
C MET A 1 7.40 -9.16 -13.33
N VAL A 2 7.03 -8.82 -12.10
CA VAL A 2 5.80 -8.06 -11.80
C VAL A 2 6.20 -6.63 -11.50
N THR A 3 5.61 -5.67 -12.20
CA THR A 3 5.81 -4.24 -12.00
C THR A 3 4.46 -3.57 -11.80
N PHE A 4 4.41 -2.56 -10.95
CA PHE A 4 3.22 -1.78 -10.71
C PHE A 4 3.59 -0.31 -10.45
N ILE A 5 2.61 0.57 -10.59
CA ILE A 5 2.78 2.00 -10.28
C ILE A 5 2.31 2.24 -8.85
N LEU A 6 3.13 2.92 -8.04
CA LEU A 6 2.76 3.32 -6.69
C LEU A 6 1.73 4.46 -6.73
N GLY A 7 0.76 4.45 -5.81
CA GLY A 7 -0.23 5.53 -5.64
C GLY A 7 -1.68 5.11 -5.87
N PHE A 8 -1.92 3.88 -6.34
CA PHE A 8 -3.26 3.31 -6.53
C PHE A 8 -3.75 2.52 -5.31
N GLY A 9 -5.03 2.12 -5.35
CA GLY A 9 -5.66 1.26 -4.35
C GLY A 9 -5.85 1.92 -2.98
N ASN A 10 -5.96 3.25 -2.91
CA ASN A 10 -6.16 3.92 -1.63
C ASN A 10 -7.50 3.50 -1.01
N TRP A 11 -7.49 3.05 0.25
CA TRP A 11 -8.71 2.83 1.02
C TRP A 11 -9.27 4.13 1.63
N ALA A 12 -8.39 5.13 1.79
CA ALA A 12 -8.69 6.47 2.29
C ALA A 12 -8.23 7.52 1.24
N ASN A 13 -7.74 8.70 1.65
CA ASN A 13 -7.31 9.77 0.73
C ASN A 13 -8.41 10.21 -0.25
N CYS A 14 -9.61 10.42 0.30
CA CYS A 14 -10.82 10.76 -0.45
C CYS A 14 -11.20 9.71 -1.53
N SER A 15 -10.82 8.44 -1.38
CA SER A 15 -11.34 7.35 -2.25
C SER A 15 -12.73 6.88 -1.85
N ARG A 16 -13.07 6.98 -0.56
CA ARG A 16 -14.38 6.66 0.01
C ARG A 16 -14.92 7.85 0.78
N GLY A 17 -16.24 7.88 0.98
CA GLY A 17 -16.86 8.85 1.86
C GLY A 17 -16.37 8.70 3.30
N ILE A 18 -16.15 9.81 3.99
CA ILE A 18 -15.76 9.84 5.40
C ILE A 18 -16.75 10.75 6.12
N GLU A 19 -17.25 10.31 7.27
CA GLU A 19 -18.10 11.12 8.14
C GLU A 19 -17.25 11.79 9.22
N ILE A 20 -17.37 13.10 9.34
CA ILE A 20 -16.71 13.92 10.37
C ILE A 20 -17.78 14.82 10.97
N ASP A 21 -18.00 14.74 12.29
CA ASP A 21 -18.99 15.56 13.00
C ASP A 21 -20.38 15.55 12.36
N ARG A 22 -20.86 14.35 11.99
CA ARG A 22 -22.15 14.13 11.28
C ARG A 22 -22.22 14.72 9.87
N ASN A 23 -21.11 15.22 9.33
CA ASN A 23 -21.01 15.69 7.95
C ASN A 23 -20.30 14.65 7.09
N VAL A 24 -20.93 14.26 5.99
CA VAL A 24 -20.36 13.31 5.03
C VAL A 24 -19.55 14.06 3.97
N ILE A 25 -18.24 13.83 3.96
CA ILE A 25 -17.34 14.27 2.89
C ILE A 25 -17.35 13.19 1.82
N LYS A 26 -17.86 13.50 0.62
CA LYS A 26 -17.91 12.55 -0.49
C LYS A 26 -16.50 12.23 -1.02
N GLY A 27 -16.22 10.95 -1.22
CA GLY A 27 -15.01 10.48 -1.90
C GLY A 27 -15.16 10.43 -3.43
N ASP A 28 -14.03 10.31 -4.10
CA ASP A 28 -13.89 9.98 -5.52
C ASP A 28 -13.40 8.54 -5.66
N GLU A 29 -14.31 7.64 -6.01
CA GLU A 29 -14.06 6.19 -6.10
C GLU A 29 -12.90 5.84 -7.04
N ARG A 30 -12.58 6.69 -8.03
CA ARG A 30 -11.46 6.47 -8.95
C ARG A 30 -10.12 6.36 -8.20
N ARG A 31 -9.97 7.04 -7.06
CA ARG A 31 -8.75 7.04 -6.24
C ARG A 31 -8.52 5.74 -5.48
N GLY A 32 -9.57 4.94 -5.31
CA GLY A 32 -9.52 3.61 -4.68
C GLY A 32 -9.41 2.46 -5.67
N ARG A 33 -9.41 2.73 -6.98
CA ARG A 33 -9.27 1.68 -8.01
C ARG A 33 -7.87 1.05 -8.01
N SER A 34 -7.79 -0.17 -8.57
CA SER A 34 -6.58 -0.99 -8.64
C SER A 34 -6.10 -1.45 -7.25
N ILE A 35 -4.82 -1.77 -7.09
CA ILE A 35 -4.25 -2.38 -5.88
C ILE A 35 -3.28 -1.45 -5.16
N HIS A 36 -3.19 -1.61 -3.84
CA HIS A 36 -2.15 -1.00 -3.01
C HIS A 36 -1.04 -2.02 -2.72
N ALA A 37 -0.07 -2.13 -3.62
CA ALA A 37 0.92 -3.22 -3.58
C ALA A 37 1.91 -3.14 -2.41
N ASN A 38 2.01 -2.02 -1.69
CA ASN A 38 2.81 -1.95 -0.45
C ASN A 38 2.36 -2.98 0.58
N ALA A 39 1.06 -3.35 0.58
CA ALA A 39 0.52 -4.37 1.47
C ALA A 39 1.06 -5.78 1.19
N ALA A 40 1.65 -6.00 0.01
CA ALA A 40 2.26 -7.29 -0.37
C ALA A 40 3.78 -7.30 -0.21
N MET A 41 4.40 -6.19 0.22
CA MET A 41 5.86 -6.09 0.36
C MET A 41 6.37 -6.90 1.53
N LEU A 42 7.62 -7.38 1.41
CA LEU A 42 8.28 -8.14 2.45
C LEU A 42 8.41 -7.32 3.75
N LEU A 43 7.86 -7.86 4.84
CA LEU A 43 8.08 -7.36 6.19
C LEU A 43 9.46 -7.80 6.69
N ASP A 44 10.06 -6.97 7.52
CA ASP A 44 11.25 -7.35 8.27
C ASP A 44 10.94 -8.60 9.11
N PRO A 45 11.70 -9.71 8.97
CA PRO A 45 11.38 -10.97 9.63
C PRO A 45 11.53 -10.93 11.16
N TYR A 46 12.30 -9.96 11.67
CA TYR A 46 12.53 -9.76 13.10
C TYR A 46 11.50 -8.79 13.70
N LEU A 47 11.34 -7.60 13.11
CA LEU A 47 10.44 -6.54 13.61
C LEU A 47 8.96 -6.79 13.27
N LYS A 48 8.67 -7.47 12.14
CA LYS A 48 7.35 -7.97 11.71
C LYS A 48 6.25 -6.94 11.47
N ASN A 49 6.52 -5.66 11.65
CA ASN A 49 5.53 -4.58 11.50
C ASN A 49 6.01 -3.44 10.60
N THR A 50 7.20 -3.59 10.01
CA THR A 50 7.83 -2.60 9.15
C THR A 50 8.53 -3.30 7.99
N CYS A 51 8.92 -2.52 6.98
CA CYS A 51 9.74 -2.99 5.86
C CYS A 51 11.15 -3.37 6.34
N LEU A 52 11.85 -4.17 5.53
CA LEU A 52 13.28 -4.41 5.72
C LEU A 52 14.06 -3.08 5.62
N SER A 53 15.00 -2.87 6.53
CA SER A 53 15.83 -1.66 6.58
C SER A 53 17.22 -1.91 6.01
N ASP A 54 17.70 -1.01 5.16
CA ASP A 54 19.12 -0.91 4.82
C ASP A 54 19.85 -0.16 5.93
N LEU A 55 20.67 -0.88 6.71
CA LEU A 55 21.37 -0.32 7.86
C LEU A 55 22.52 0.62 7.45
N ALA A 56 23.08 0.47 6.25
CA ALA A 56 24.16 1.32 5.78
C ALA A 56 23.63 2.66 5.25
N GLY A 57 22.57 2.63 4.45
CA GLY A 57 21.95 3.82 3.85
C GLY A 57 20.80 4.44 4.66
N GLY A 58 20.31 3.78 5.70
CA GLY A 58 19.18 4.26 6.51
C GLY A 58 17.83 4.26 5.79
N SER A 59 17.70 3.47 4.72
CA SER A 59 16.53 3.48 3.84
C SER A 59 15.60 2.28 4.05
N ALA A 60 14.36 2.41 3.61
CA ALA A 60 13.40 1.31 3.52
C ALA A 60 13.57 0.54 2.22
N VAL A 61 13.67 -0.78 2.30
CA VAL A 61 13.81 -1.66 1.13
C VAL A 61 12.43 -2.03 0.59
N PHE A 62 12.07 -1.44 -0.56
CA PHE A 62 10.79 -1.71 -1.26
C PHE A 62 10.92 -2.62 -2.49
N TYR A 63 12.12 -3.09 -2.79
CA TYR A 63 12.41 -3.87 -3.99
C TYR A 63 12.59 -5.36 -3.66
N ASP A 64 12.64 -6.20 -4.70
CA ASP A 64 12.95 -7.64 -4.62
C ASP A 64 12.03 -8.51 -3.74
N THR A 65 10.84 -8.01 -3.42
CA THR A 65 9.80 -8.84 -2.80
C THR A 65 9.36 -9.93 -3.79
N LYS A 66 9.48 -11.19 -3.39
CA LYS A 66 8.95 -12.34 -4.14
C LYS A 66 7.45 -12.44 -3.93
N VAL A 67 6.69 -12.51 -5.02
CA VAL A 67 5.23 -12.63 -5.00
C VAL A 67 4.77 -13.86 -5.78
N LYS A 68 3.65 -14.44 -5.37
CA LYS A 68 2.90 -15.44 -6.14
C LYS A 68 1.63 -14.76 -6.67
N LEU A 69 1.37 -14.88 -7.96
CA LEU A 69 0.13 -14.39 -8.56
C LEU A 69 -0.86 -15.55 -8.66
N GLU A 70 -2.07 -15.33 -8.16
CA GLU A 70 -3.18 -16.28 -8.22
C GLU A 70 -4.39 -15.61 -8.86
N LYS A 71 -5.14 -16.37 -9.65
CA LYS A 71 -6.39 -15.88 -10.24
C LYS A 71 -7.48 -15.88 -9.15
N VAL A 72 -8.20 -14.77 -9.06
CA VAL A 72 -9.42 -14.60 -8.24
C VAL A 72 -10.66 -14.93 -9.06
#